data_AF-A0A136ME87-F1
#
_entry.id   AF-A0A136ME87-F1
#
_cell.length_a   1.000
_cell.length_b   1.000
_cell.length_c   1.000
_cell.angle_alpha   90.00
_cell.angle_beta   90.00
_cell.angle_gamma   90.00
#
_symmetry.space_group_name_H-M   'P 1'
#
loop_
_entity.id
_entity.type
_entity.pdbx_description
1 polymer ?
#
loop_
_entity_poly.entity_id
_entity_poly.type
_entity_poly.pdbx_seq_one_letter_code
_entity_poly.pdbx_strand_id
1 'polypeptide(L)'
;MNCAGCFREQEIEGYCKKCLKELFNGQKVNHVLPFNSPYKEESDLYTNLTKKMSISGVQVKYSMRLEEGKLILTEKGGQYILKPIPSGQFKNLDQAPANEHLTMQIARQFFKITVPPNAIIYFSDHSPAYLVRRFDVKPDGLKYQQEDFAQIAQVTEETHGKNYKYDLSYEELGTLVKKHISMHKVEIEKFFRLVLFNYVFSNGDAHVKNFSMIQTDVGDYVLTPAYDLLCTRLHAPDESDMALTLFKDGFSDAYHAQGFYTDFDFLLLGKKTWHKRHPRCKDYQ
;
A
#
# COMPACT_ATOMS: atom_id res chain seq x y z
N MET A 1 -5.07 -5.19 26.76
CA MET A 1 -5.60 -4.61 25.50
C MET A 1 -4.49 -4.59 24.47
N ASN A 2 -4.79 -4.45 23.18
CA ASN A 2 -3.76 -4.39 22.12
C ASN A 2 -3.56 -2.96 21.65
N CYS A 3 -2.31 -2.60 21.36
CA CYS A 3 -1.96 -1.32 20.75
C CYS A 3 -2.62 -1.17 19.38
N ALA A 4 -3.40 -0.11 19.19
CA ALA A 4 -4.08 0.20 17.94
C ALA A 4 -3.11 0.47 16.75
N GLY A 5 -1.82 0.68 17.03
CA GLY A 5 -0.80 0.86 15.99
C GLY A 5 -0.09 -0.43 15.59
N CYS A 6 0.17 -1.36 16.52
CA CYS A 6 1.08 -2.50 16.27
C CYS A 6 0.66 -3.84 16.87
N PHE A 7 -0.55 -3.93 17.43
CA PHE A 7 -1.10 -5.11 18.09
C PHE A 7 -0.35 -5.62 19.33
N ARG A 8 0.72 -4.94 19.76
CA ARG A 8 1.42 -5.29 21.01
C ARG A 8 0.48 -5.18 22.21
N GLU A 9 0.46 -6.20 23.05
CA GLU A 9 -0.26 -6.18 24.32
C GLU A 9 0.23 -5.05 25.24
N GLN A 10 -0.71 -4.38 25.88
CA GLN A 10 -0.49 -3.29 26.82
C GLN A 10 -1.69 -3.09 27.75
N GLU A 11 -1.45 -2.37 28.85
CA GLU A 11 -2.46 -2.08 29.88
C GLU A 11 -3.36 -0.90 29.51
N ILE A 12 -2.88 0.02 28.68
CA ILE A 12 -3.60 1.22 28.27
C ILE A 12 -4.27 1.05 26.90
N GLU A 13 -5.42 1.68 26.73
CA GLU A 13 -6.09 1.75 25.43
C GLU A 13 -5.34 2.70 24.47
N GLY A 14 -5.51 2.50 23.16
CA GLY A 14 -4.90 3.35 22.14
C GLY A 14 -3.48 2.93 21.76
N TYR A 15 -2.52 3.85 21.80
CA TYR A 15 -1.20 3.67 21.18
C TYR A 15 -0.07 3.50 22.20
N CYS A 16 0.80 2.52 21.96
CA CYS A 16 2.03 2.35 22.73
C CYS A 16 3.03 3.49 22.44
N LYS A 17 4.00 3.73 23.35
CA LYS A 17 5.01 4.79 23.21
C LYS A 17 5.75 4.77 21.87
N LYS A 18 6.08 3.59 21.35
CA LYS A 18 6.74 3.43 20.04
C LYS A 18 5.84 3.90 18.90
N CYS A 19 4.58 3.50 18.90
CA CYS A 19 3.60 3.92 17.90
C CYS A 19 3.35 5.43 17.96
N LEU A 20 3.22 6.02 19.15
CA LEU A 20 3.11 7.47 19.29
C LEU A 20 4.31 8.21 18.68
N LYS A 21 5.54 7.71 18.90
CA LYS A 21 6.76 8.29 18.32
C LYS A 21 6.76 8.23 16.79
N GLU A 22 6.43 7.07 16.22
CA GLU A 22 6.49 6.85 14.77
C GLU A 22 5.32 7.50 14.01
N LEU A 23 4.10 7.36 14.53
CA LEU A 23 2.90 7.93 13.90
C LEU A 23 2.81 9.43 14.16
N PHE A 24 2.91 9.87 15.41
CA PHE A 24 2.51 11.21 15.83
C PHE A 24 3.66 12.07 16.36
N ASN A 25 4.91 11.74 16.01
CA ASN A 25 6.10 12.42 16.50
C ASN A 25 6.18 12.53 18.04
N GLY A 26 5.60 11.55 18.75
CA GLY A 26 5.59 11.48 20.21
C GLY A 26 4.47 12.26 20.88
N GLN A 27 3.63 12.99 20.13
CA GLN A 27 2.47 13.67 20.70
C GLN A 27 1.44 12.65 21.19
N LYS A 28 0.72 13.00 22.26
CA LYS A 28 -0.37 12.18 22.79
C LYS A 28 -1.61 12.38 21.91
N VAL A 29 -1.99 11.36 21.16
CA VAL A 29 -3.13 11.36 20.25
C VAL A 29 -4.11 10.27 20.66
N ASN A 30 -5.40 10.58 20.67
CA ASN A 30 -6.47 9.63 20.96
C ASN A 30 -6.71 8.72 19.73
N HIS A 31 -6.97 7.43 19.96
CA HIS A 31 -7.37 6.48 18.91
C HIS A 31 -8.86 6.63 18.52
N VAL A 32 -9.57 7.58 19.11
CA VAL A 32 -10.92 7.99 18.74
C VAL A 32 -10.91 9.44 18.23
N LEU A 33 -11.44 9.64 17.03
CA LEU A 33 -11.59 10.94 16.38
C LEU A 33 -12.78 11.70 16.98
N PRO A 34 -12.73 13.05 17.01
CA PRO A 34 -13.77 13.87 17.62
C PRO A 34 -14.99 14.11 16.70
N PHE A 35 -15.13 13.36 15.60
CA PHE A 35 -16.18 13.52 14.60
C PHE A 35 -16.66 12.17 14.07
N ASN A 36 -17.89 12.15 13.56
CA ASN A 36 -18.58 10.95 13.08
C ASN A 36 -18.04 10.49 11.73
N SER A 37 -18.36 9.24 11.37
CA SER A 37 -18.04 8.69 10.05
C SER A 37 -18.78 9.41 8.92
N PRO A 38 -18.22 9.42 7.70
CA PRO A 38 -18.79 10.17 6.57
C PRO A 38 -20.15 9.68 6.06
N TYR A 39 -20.66 8.54 6.56
CA TYR A 39 -21.90 7.93 6.09
C TYR A 39 -23.08 8.07 7.07
N LYS A 40 -22.84 8.51 8.31
CA LYS A 40 -23.91 8.70 9.30
C LYS A 40 -24.41 10.13 9.40
N GLU A 41 -23.66 11.11 8.93
CA GLU A 41 -24.08 12.51 8.88
C GLU A 41 -23.70 13.14 7.54
N GLU A 42 -24.66 13.79 6.88
CA GLU A 42 -24.38 14.81 5.86
C GLU A 42 -23.69 16.01 6.53
N SER A 43 -22.43 15.84 6.93
CA SER A 43 -21.66 16.97 7.45
C SER A 43 -21.03 17.73 6.29
N ASP A 44 -21.17 19.06 6.30
CA ASP A 44 -20.48 19.98 5.39
C ASP A 44 -18.97 19.72 5.34
N LEU A 45 -18.43 19.16 6.43
CA LEU A 45 -17.04 18.72 6.59
C LEU A 45 -16.60 17.74 5.49
N TYR A 46 -17.43 16.75 5.17
CA TYR A 46 -17.13 15.76 4.14
C TYR A 46 -17.58 16.17 2.76
N THR A 47 -18.70 16.90 2.66
CA THR A 47 -19.28 17.32 1.38
C THR A 47 -18.30 18.18 0.56
N ASN A 48 -17.57 19.09 1.19
CA ASN A 48 -16.56 19.91 0.50
C ASN A 48 -15.31 19.12 0.09
N LEU A 49 -14.92 18.12 0.89
CA LEU A 49 -13.75 17.26 0.61
C LEU A 49 -14.06 16.19 -0.45
N THR A 50 -15.30 15.72 -0.52
CA THR A 50 -15.72 14.60 -1.39
C THR A 50 -16.21 15.09 -2.76
N LYS A 51 -16.61 16.37 -2.91
CA LYS A 51 -17.02 16.99 -4.19
C LYS A 51 -15.99 16.90 -5.33
N LYS A 52 -14.73 16.57 -5.03
CA LYS A 52 -13.66 16.36 -6.03
C LYS A 52 -13.43 14.89 -6.42
N MET A 53 -14.12 13.94 -5.80
CA MET A 53 -13.92 12.50 -6.02
C MET A 53 -15.23 11.84 -6.46
N SER A 54 -15.72 12.19 -7.66
CA SER A 54 -16.82 11.46 -8.30
C SER A 54 -16.27 10.32 -9.14
N ILE A 55 -16.57 9.08 -8.77
CA ILE A 55 -16.89 7.91 -9.63
C ILE A 55 -17.05 6.68 -8.72
N SER A 56 -18.05 5.85 -9.03
CA SER A 56 -18.50 4.65 -8.32
C SER A 56 -17.39 3.69 -7.86
N GLY A 57 -17.54 3.12 -6.65
CA GLY A 57 -16.74 1.98 -6.16
C GLY A 57 -15.35 2.32 -5.62
N VAL A 58 -15.00 3.61 -5.56
CA VAL A 58 -13.69 4.09 -5.08
C VAL A 58 -13.71 4.24 -3.56
N GLN A 59 -12.75 3.62 -2.86
CA GLN A 59 -12.52 3.85 -1.44
C GLN A 59 -12.20 5.34 -1.20
N VAL A 60 -13.07 6.02 -0.44
CA VAL A 60 -12.87 7.43 -0.10
C VAL A 60 -11.65 7.56 0.82
N LYS A 61 -10.80 8.54 0.53
CA LYS A 61 -9.58 8.84 1.27
C LYS A 61 -9.65 10.28 1.74
N TYR A 62 -9.39 10.53 3.02
CA TYR A 62 -9.34 11.87 3.58
C TYR A 62 -7.93 12.24 4.02
N SER A 63 -7.55 13.48 3.77
CA SER A 63 -6.30 14.05 4.22
C SER A 63 -6.47 14.63 5.62
N MET A 64 -5.56 14.29 6.53
CA MET A 64 -5.58 14.73 7.92
C MET A 64 -4.27 15.43 8.29
N ARG A 65 -4.35 16.38 9.23
CA ARG A 65 -3.18 16.98 9.90
C ARG A 65 -3.32 16.88 11.42
N LEU A 66 -2.19 16.89 12.10
CA LEU A 66 -2.15 16.88 13.56
C LEU A 66 -2.04 18.33 14.08
N GLU A 67 -3.04 18.79 14.82
CA GLU A 67 -3.06 20.11 15.46
C GLU A 67 -3.35 19.94 16.95
N GLU A 68 -2.47 20.45 17.81
CA GLU A 68 -2.64 20.41 19.28
C GLU A 68 -2.98 19.00 19.82
N GLY A 69 -2.33 17.96 19.27
CA GLY A 69 -2.57 16.56 19.67
C GLY A 69 -3.87 15.93 19.11
N LYS A 70 -4.59 16.64 18.23
CA LYS A 70 -5.82 16.16 17.60
C LYS A 70 -5.66 16.02 16.09
N LEU A 71 -6.13 14.91 15.56
CA LEU A 71 -6.23 14.69 14.12
C LEU A 71 -7.46 15.41 13.59
N ILE A 72 -7.27 16.32 12.63
CA ILE A 72 -8.34 17.04 11.97
C ILE A 72 -8.27 16.88 10.45
N LEU A 73 -9.43 16.94 9.79
CA LEU A 73 -9.53 16.93 8.33
C LEU A 73 -8.92 18.20 7.74
N THR A 74 -8.26 18.07 6.58
CA THR A 74 -7.65 19.22 5.91
C THR A 74 -7.57 19.04 4.39
N GLU A 75 -7.74 20.14 3.67
CA GLU A 75 -7.49 20.23 2.23
C GLU A 75 -6.01 20.45 1.88
N LYS A 76 -5.24 21.06 2.80
CA LYS A 76 -3.84 21.45 2.57
C LYS A 76 -2.95 21.01 3.74
N GLY A 77 -1.69 20.68 3.44
CA GLY A 77 -0.73 20.25 4.45
C GLY A 77 -1.08 18.92 5.13
N GLY A 78 -1.80 18.04 4.45
CA GLY A 78 -2.14 16.70 4.95
C GLY A 78 -0.90 15.86 5.21
N GLN A 79 -0.75 15.41 6.45
CA GLN A 79 0.34 14.56 6.95
C GLN A 79 -0.06 13.08 7.06
N TYR A 80 -1.37 12.80 7.08
CA TYR A 80 -1.91 11.46 7.18
C TYR A 80 -3.03 11.25 6.16
N ILE A 81 -3.27 10.00 5.81
CA ILE A 81 -4.42 9.57 5.03
C ILE A 81 -5.31 8.73 5.95
N LEU A 82 -6.58 9.11 6.04
CA LEU A 82 -7.63 8.40 6.74
C LEU A 82 -8.51 7.70 5.69
N LYS A 83 -8.69 6.39 5.86
CA LYS A 83 -9.54 5.55 5.02
C LYS A 83 -10.67 4.95 5.86
N PRO A 84 -11.90 5.48 5.75
CA PRO A 84 -13.07 4.88 6.38
C PRO A 84 -13.42 3.52 5.76
N ILE A 85 -14.45 2.88 6.31
CA ILE A 85 -15.14 1.77 5.64
C ILE A 85 -15.52 2.21 4.22
N PRO A 86 -15.11 1.49 3.16
CA PRO A 86 -15.50 1.83 1.80
C PRO A 86 -17.01 1.62 1.58
N SER A 87 -17.59 2.37 0.65
CA SER A 87 -18.94 2.13 0.15
C SER A 87 -18.91 1.19 -1.06
N GLY A 88 -19.91 0.32 -1.20
CA GLY A 88 -20.00 -0.62 -2.32
C GLY A 88 -20.80 -1.88 -2.00
N GLN A 89 -20.77 -2.85 -2.92
CA GLN A 89 -21.48 -4.13 -2.82
C GLN A 89 -20.54 -5.33 -2.60
N PHE A 90 -19.33 -5.09 -2.07
CA PHE A 90 -18.38 -6.14 -1.73
C PHE A 90 -18.72 -6.78 -0.36
N LYS A 91 -18.14 -7.95 -0.08
CA LYS A 91 -18.33 -8.66 1.19
C LYS A 91 -17.49 -8.03 2.31
N ASN A 92 -17.97 -8.13 3.56
CA ASN A 92 -17.21 -7.76 4.76
C ASN A 92 -16.58 -6.35 4.73
N LEU A 93 -17.22 -5.37 4.09
CA LEU A 93 -16.63 -4.04 3.91
C LEU A 93 -16.35 -3.32 5.24
N ASP A 94 -17.15 -3.59 6.26
CA ASP A 94 -16.96 -3.14 7.64
C ASP A 94 -15.60 -3.54 8.23
N GLN A 95 -15.00 -4.60 7.70
CA GLN A 95 -13.69 -5.11 8.11
C GLN A 95 -12.52 -4.58 7.27
N ALA A 96 -12.77 -3.85 6.17
CA ALA A 96 -11.71 -3.39 5.27
C ALA A 96 -10.62 -2.55 5.97
N PRO A 97 -10.96 -1.62 6.90
CA PRO A 97 -9.94 -0.93 7.70
C PRO A 97 -9.03 -1.87 8.51
N ALA A 98 -9.62 -2.91 9.11
CA ALA A 98 -8.89 -3.89 9.91
C ALA A 98 -8.04 -4.82 9.04
N ASN A 99 -8.54 -5.22 7.87
CA ASN A 99 -7.80 -6.01 6.88
C ASN A 99 -6.54 -5.29 6.42
N GLU A 100 -6.66 -4.01 6.01
CA GLU A 100 -5.50 -3.22 5.59
C GLU A 100 -4.52 -3.01 6.75
N HIS A 101 -5.00 -2.66 7.95
CA HIS A 101 -4.13 -2.51 9.13
C HIS A 101 -3.37 -3.80 9.46
N LEU A 102 -4.07 -4.93 9.54
CA LEU A 102 -3.49 -6.22 9.87
C LEU A 102 -2.45 -6.64 8.82
N THR A 103 -2.79 -6.54 7.54
CA THR A 103 -1.90 -6.92 6.43
C THR A 103 -0.63 -6.05 6.43
N MET A 104 -0.77 -4.74 6.65
CA MET A 104 0.36 -3.82 6.77
C MET A 104 1.26 -4.14 7.98
N GLN A 105 0.66 -4.53 9.12
CA GLN A 105 1.42 -4.97 10.28
C GLN A 105 2.13 -6.31 10.04
N ILE A 106 1.50 -7.26 9.34
CA ILE A 106 2.15 -8.53 9.00
C ILE A 106 3.35 -8.29 8.07
N ALA A 107 3.16 -7.48 7.02
CA ALA A 107 4.22 -7.08 6.09
C ALA A 107 5.42 -6.49 6.84
N ARG A 108 5.16 -5.57 7.78
CA ARG A 108 6.19 -4.91 8.60
C ARG A 108 6.89 -5.85 9.57
N GLN A 109 6.10 -6.59 10.36
CA GLN A 109 6.60 -7.28 11.54
C GLN A 109 7.21 -8.65 11.21
N PHE A 110 6.64 -9.38 10.26
CA PHE A 110 7.08 -10.72 9.88
C PHE A 110 7.95 -10.70 8.63
N PHE A 111 7.49 -10.06 7.56
CA PHE A 111 8.18 -10.06 6.26
C PHE A 111 9.24 -8.97 6.11
N LYS A 112 9.37 -8.08 7.11
CA LYS A 112 10.32 -6.94 7.11
C LYS A 112 10.20 -6.08 5.85
N ILE A 113 8.98 -5.96 5.32
CA ILE A 113 8.65 -5.03 4.24
C ILE A 113 8.55 -3.64 4.86
N THR A 114 9.23 -2.66 4.26
CA THR A 114 9.13 -1.27 4.67
C THR A 114 7.72 -0.77 4.34
N VAL A 115 6.97 -0.38 5.35
CA VAL A 115 5.65 0.24 5.24
C VAL A 115 5.63 1.53 6.05
N PRO A 116 4.81 2.54 5.68
CA PRO A 116 4.64 3.72 6.50
C PRO A 116 4.05 3.37 7.88
N PRO A 117 4.32 4.18 8.92
CA PRO A 117 3.61 4.08 10.19
C PRO A 117 2.09 4.15 9.95
N ASN A 118 1.38 3.15 10.46
CA ASN A 118 -0.06 3.01 10.29
C ASN A 118 -0.73 2.50 11.57
N ALA A 119 -2.05 2.67 11.65
CA ALA A 119 -2.86 2.34 12.79
C ALA A 119 -4.32 2.09 12.40
N ILE A 120 -5.04 1.36 13.24
CA ILE A 120 -6.49 1.48 13.31
C ILE A 120 -6.85 2.70 14.17
N ILE A 121 -7.90 3.41 13.77
CA ILE A 121 -8.48 4.53 14.50
C ILE A 121 -10.01 4.44 14.38
N TYR A 122 -10.74 5.02 15.33
CA TYR A 122 -12.20 4.97 15.36
C TYR A 122 -12.78 6.37 15.24
N PHE A 123 -13.92 6.51 14.58
CA PHE A 123 -14.74 7.71 14.64
C PHE A 123 -15.46 7.82 15.99
N SER A 124 -16.07 8.98 16.28
CA SER A 124 -16.85 9.15 17.53
C SER A 124 -18.07 8.23 17.61
N ASP A 125 -18.56 7.72 16.49
CA ASP A 125 -19.64 6.73 16.39
C ASP A 125 -19.13 5.27 16.51
N HIS A 126 -17.86 5.09 16.88
CA HIS A 126 -17.15 3.82 17.02
C HIS A 126 -16.93 3.01 15.73
N SER A 127 -17.24 3.57 14.55
CA SER A 127 -16.88 2.91 13.30
C SER A 127 -15.35 2.97 13.07
N PRO A 128 -14.73 1.91 12.54
CA PRO A 128 -13.30 1.87 12.30
C PRO A 128 -12.87 2.62 11.03
N ALA A 129 -11.63 3.08 11.04
CA ALA A 129 -10.91 3.59 9.89
C ALA A 129 -9.43 3.20 9.96
N TYR A 130 -8.82 3.10 8.79
CA TYR A 130 -7.38 2.90 8.67
C TYR A 130 -6.69 4.26 8.56
N LEU A 131 -5.67 4.48 9.37
CA LEU A 131 -4.87 5.70 9.37
C LEU A 131 -3.43 5.36 8.99
N VAL A 132 -2.88 6.10 8.04
CA VAL A 132 -1.49 5.97 7.63
C VAL A 132 -0.81 7.32 7.56
N ARG A 133 0.42 7.40 8.08
CA ARG A 133 1.27 8.58 7.93
C ARG A 133 1.82 8.62 6.50
N ARG A 134 1.71 9.78 5.86
CA ARG A 134 2.27 9.99 4.52
C ARG A 134 3.80 9.94 4.57
N PHE A 135 4.37 9.15 3.66
CA PHE A 135 5.83 9.07 3.46
C PHE A 135 6.33 10.04 2.39
N ASP A 136 5.43 10.63 1.60
CA ASP A 136 5.75 11.59 0.55
C ASP A 136 5.82 13.05 1.05
N VAL A 137 5.70 13.26 2.37
CA VAL A 137 5.76 14.58 3.01
C VAL A 137 6.99 14.67 3.90
N LYS A 138 7.84 15.66 3.62
CA LYS A 138 9.07 15.99 4.36
C LYS A 138 8.74 16.65 5.72
N PRO A 139 9.70 16.65 6.66
CA PRO A 139 9.54 17.34 7.95
C PRO A 139 9.26 18.85 7.84
N ASP A 140 9.75 19.50 6.77
CA ASP A 140 9.51 20.92 6.47
C ASP A 140 8.13 21.19 5.82
N GLY A 141 7.34 20.14 5.56
CA GLY A 141 6.03 20.21 4.92
C GLY A 141 6.06 20.19 3.38
N LEU A 142 7.24 20.20 2.76
CA LEU A 142 7.38 20.00 1.31
C LEU A 142 7.13 18.53 0.95
N LYS A 143 6.91 18.26 -0.34
CA LYS A 143 6.73 16.89 -0.82
C LYS A 143 8.02 16.33 -1.41
N TYR A 144 8.26 15.05 -1.19
CA TYR A 144 9.22 14.30 -1.98
C TYR A 144 8.69 14.13 -3.41
N GLN A 145 9.59 14.05 -4.39
CA GLN A 145 9.22 13.63 -5.73
C GLN A 145 8.91 12.13 -5.69
N GLN A 146 7.67 11.79 -6.01
CA GLN A 146 7.19 10.41 -6.08
C GLN A 146 6.48 10.21 -7.41
N GLU A 147 6.77 9.08 -8.06
CA GLU A 147 6.11 8.67 -9.29
C GLU A 147 5.65 7.22 -9.16
N ASP A 148 4.41 6.95 -9.53
CA ASP A 148 3.92 5.58 -9.64
C ASP A 148 4.43 4.89 -10.91
N PHE A 149 4.37 3.56 -10.98
CA PHE A 149 4.93 2.84 -12.12
C PHE A 149 4.13 3.05 -13.41
N ALA A 150 2.87 3.51 -13.35
CA ALA A 150 2.18 3.92 -14.58
C ALA A 150 2.83 5.16 -15.18
N GLN A 151 3.15 6.16 -14.36
CA GLN A 151 3.85 7.37 -14.78
C GLN A 151 5.25 7.05 -15.33
N ILE A 152 6.01 6.22 -14.62
CA ILE A 152 7.38 5.82 -15.02
C ILE A 152 7.34 5.04 -16.34
N ALA A 153 6.35 4.17 -16.52
CA ALA A 153 6.14 3.43 -17.76
C ALA A 153 5.50 4.26 -18.88
N GLN A 154 5.03 5.48 -18.58
CA GLN A 154 4.28 6.35 -19.48
C GLN A 154 3.01 5.69 -20.04
N VAL A 155 2.35 4.87 -19.22
CA VAL A 155 1.07 4.23 -19.57
C VAL A 155 -0.07 5.07 -19.00
N THR A 156 -1.02 5.40 -19.85
CA THR A 156 -2.17 6.27 -19.55
C THR A 156 -3.45 5.68 -20.13
N GLU A 157 -4.60 6.21 -19.72
CA GLU A 157 -5.88 5.82 -20.32
C GLU A 157 -5.92 6.10 -21.83
N GLU A 158 -5.29 7.18 -22.29
CA GLU A 158 -5.22 7.54 -23.71
C GLU A 158 -4.39 6.55 -24.54
N THR A 159 -3.35 5.96 -23.93
CA THR A 159 -2.39 5.09 -24.64
C THR A 159 -2.73 3.61 -24.51
N HIS A 160 -3.29 3.18 -23.37
CA HIS A 160 -3.52 1.77 -23.01
C HIS A 160 -4.98 1.50 -22.58
N GLY A 161 -5.88 2.46 -22.79
CA GLY A 161 -7.31 2.33 -22.51
C GLY A 161 -7.67 2.39 -21.01
N LYS A 162 -8.96 2.23 -20.69
CA LYS A 162 -9.50 2.39 -19.33
C LYS A 162 -8.86 1.48 -18.27
N ASN A 163 -8.35 0.33 -18.69
CA ASN A 163 -7.74 -0.66 -17.83
C ASN A 163 -6.21 -0.60 -17.83
N TYR A 164 -5.59 0.51 -18.28
CA TYR A 164 -4.13 0.68 -18.35
C TYR A 164 -3.40 0.31 -17.05
N LYS A 165 -4.06 0.47 -15.90
CA LYS A 165 -3.49 0.12 -14.60
C LYS A 165 -3.18 -1.38 -14.45
N TYR A 166 -3.73 -2.22 -15.31
CA TYR A 166 -3.50 -3.67 -15.36
C TYR A 166 -2.65 -4.13 -16.54
N ASP A 167 -2.14 -3.21 -17.37
CA ASP A 167 -1.59 -3.54 -18.70
C ASP A 167 -0.07 -3.81 -18.72
N LEU A 168 0.51 -4.13 -17.56
CA LEU A 168 1.92 -4.51 -17.43
C LEU A 168 2.07 -5.73 -16.53
N SER A 169 3.12 -6.51 -16.75
CA SER A 169 3.51 -7.63 -15.88
C SER A 169 4.46 -7.21 -14.75
N TYR A 170 4.56 -8.02 -13.70
CA TYR A 170 5.57 -7.82 -12.65
C TYR A 170 7.02 -7.93 -13.18
N GLU A 171 7.25 -8.72 -14.24
CA GLU A 171 8.54 -8.76 -14.95
C GLU A 171 8.90 -7.41 -15.58
N GLU A 172 7.93 -6.73 -16.19
CA GLU A 172 8.12 -5.40 -16.79
C GLU A 172 8.37 -4.33 -15.72
N LEU A 173 7.63 -4.37 -14.62
CA LEU A 173 7.84 -3.50 -13.46
C LEU A 173 9.25 -3.71 -12.87
N GLY A 174 9.71 -4.96 -12.77
CA GLY A 174 11.09 -5.26 -12.35
C GLY A 174 12.14 -4.70 -13.32
N THR A 175 11.82 -4.60 -14.61
CA THR A 175 12.69 -3.95 -15.61
C THR A 175 12.74 -2.44 -15.42
N LEU A 176 11.64 -1.80 -15.04
CA LEU A 176 11.62 -0.37 -14.69
C LEU A 176 12.49 -0.09 -13.46
N VAL A 177 12.41 -0.93 -12.42
CA VAL A 177 13.30 -0.84 -11.24
C VAL A 177 14.77 -0.84 -11.66
N LYS A 178 15.19 -1.79 -12.50
CA LYS A 178 16.58 -1.84 -13.00
C LYS A 178 17.00 -0.60 -13.77
N LYS A 179 16.08 -0.04 -14.56
CA LYS A 179 16.35 1.07 -15.46
C LYS A 179 16.46 2.40 -14.73
N HIS A 180 15.61 2.63 -13.72
CA HIS A 180 15.44 3.94 -13.09
C HIS A 180 16.08 4.07 -11.70
N ILE A 181 16.46 2.96 -11.06
CA ILE A 181 17.09 2.97 -9.73
C ILE A 181 18.57 2.62 -9.86
N SER A 182 19.45 3.55 -9.46
CA SER A 182 20.90 3.34 -9.47
C SER A 182 21.32 2.13 -8.63
N MET A 183 20.76 1.99 -7.42
CA MET A 183 20.98 0.84 -6.52
C MET A 183 19.96 -0.30 -6.73
N HIS A 184 19.54 -0.54 -7.98
CA HIS A 184 18.50 -1.52 -8.31
C HIS A 184 18.76 -2.91 -7.75
N LYS A 185 20.01 -3.34 -7.56
CA LYS A 185 20.32 -4.68 -7.00
C LYS A 185 19.72 -4.90 -5.61
N VAL A 186 19.60 -3.85 -4.80
CA VAL A 186 18.97 -3.92 -3.47
C VAL A 186 17.46 -3.69 -3.58
N GLU A 187 17.05 -2.73 -4.40
CA GLU A 187 15.62 -2.38 -4.54
C GLU A 187 14.83 -3.49 -5.25
N ILE A 188 15.42 -4.21 -6.19
CA ILE A 188 14.75 -5.33 -6.86
C ILE A 188 14.45 -6.46 -5.88
N GLU A 189 15.17 -6.58 -4.75
CA GLU A 189 14.87 -7.59 -3.71
C GLU A 189 13.58 -7.23 -2.99
N LYS A 190 13.49 -5.94 -2.65
CA LYS A 190 12.33 -5.38 -1.97
C LYS A 190 11.11 -5.51 -2.88
N PHE A 191 11.26 -5.21 -4.17
CA PHE A 191 10.22 -5.40 -5.18
C PHE A 191 9.79 -6.86 -5.26
N PHE A 192 10.71 -7.80 -5.44
CA PHE A 192 10.39 -9.23 -5.52
C PHE A 192 9.66 -9.74 -4.27
N ARG A 193 10.17 -9.38 -3.08
CA ARG A 193 9.53 -9.74 -1.81
C ARG A 193 8.12 -9.16 -1.70
N LEU A 194 7.90 -7.95 -2.21
CA LEU A 194 6.60 -7.32 -2.23
C LEU A 194 5.62 -8.01 -3.21
N VAL A 195 6.07 -8.40 -4.41
CA VAL A 195 5.26 -9.16 -5.37
C VAL A 195 4.85 -10.51 -4.77
N LEU A 196 5.80 -11.24 -4.18
CA LEU A 196 5.52 -12.51 -3.50
C LEU A 196 4.56 -12.32 -2.32
N PHE A 197 4.73 -11.26 -1.52
CA PHE A 197 3.82 -10.94 -0.42
C PHE A 197 2.39 -10.70 -0.92
N ASN A 198 2.21 -9.90 -1.98
CA ASN A 198 0.88 -9.66 -2.57
C ASN A 198 0.23 -10.95 -3.05
N TYR A 199 1.00 -11.88 -3.63
CA TYR A 199 0.48 -13.19 -4.01
C TYR A 199 0.02 -14.02 -2.81
N VAL A 200 0.86 -14.14 -1.77
CA VAL A 200 0.57 -14.92 -0.56
C VAL A 200 -0.64 -14.38 0.20
N PHE A 201 -0.88 -13.07 0.14
CA PHE A 201 -2.02 -12.41 0.79
C PHE A 201 -3.22 -12.21 -0.14
N SER A 202 -3.22 -12.76 -1.36
CA SER A 202 -4.29 -12.57 -2.34
C SER A 202 -4.67 -11.09 -2.51
N ASN A 203 -3.68 -10.24 -2.78
CA ASN A 203 -3.91 -8.83 -3.09
C ASN A 203 -4.13 -8.64 -4.60
N GLY A 204 -5.37 -8.89 -5.02
CA GLY A 204 -5.85 -8.73 -6.39
C GLY A 204 -5.91 -7.29 -6.90
N ASP A 205 -5.63 -6.29 -6.05
CA ASP A 205 -5.60 -4.86 -6.42
C ASP A 205 -4.18 -4.27 -6.44
N ALA A 206 -3.14 -5.09 -6.26
CA ALA A 206 -1.73 -4.68 -6.35
C ALA A 206 -1.29 -4.39 -7.80
N HIS A 207 -1.92 -3.44 -8.46
CA HIS A 207 -1.72 -3.07 -9.85
C HIS A 207 -0.60 -2.03 -10.03
N VAL A 208 -0.32 -1.59 -11.25
CA VAL A 208 0.90 -0.78 -11.54
C VAL A 208 1.00 0.50 -10.70
N LYS A 209 -0.13 1.11 -10.29
CA LYS A 209 -0.15 2.35 -9.49
C LYS A 209 0.12 2.13 -7.98
N ASN A 210 0.16 0.88 -7.53
CA ASN A 210 0.48 0.53 -6.13
C ASN A 210 1.98 0.36 -5.91
N PHE A 211 2.77 0.54 -6.96
CA PHE A 211 4.23 0.57 -6.90
C PHE A 211 4.68 1.97 -7.29
N SER A 212 5.57 2.54 -6.50
CA SER A 212 6.11 3.87 -6.72
C SER A 212 7.61 3.92 -6.46
N MET A 213 8.27 4.89 -7.09
CA MET A 213 9.62 5.32 -6.74
C MET A 213 9.56 6.69 -6.08
N ILE A 214 10.52 6.95 -5.18
CA ILE A 214 10.63 8.23 -4.47
C ILE A 214 12.07 8.70 -4.49
N GLN A 215 12.25 10.00 -4.73
CA GLN A 215 13.55 10.63 -4.68
C GLN A 215 13.97 10.84 -3.23
N THR A 216 15.19 10.41 -2.87
CA THR A 216 15.76 10.66 -1.54
C THR A 216 16.32 12.08 -1.43
N ASP A 217 16.76 12.47 -0.23
CA ASP A 217 17.37 13.78 -0.01
C ASP A 217 18.73 13.97 -0.73
N VAL A 218 19.39 12.89 -1.17
CA VAL A 218 20.62 12.97 -1.97
C VAL A 218 20.35 12.91 -3.48
N GLY A 219 19.08 12.83 -3.88
CA GLY A 219 18.64 12.98 -5.28
C GLY A 219 18.53 11.67 -6.07
N ASP A 220 18.92 10.52 -5.51
CA ASP A 220 18.69 9.21 -6.11
C ASP A 220 17.25 8.71 -5.87
N TYR A 221 16.83 7.73 -6.66
CA TYR A 221 15.50 7.12 -6.54
C TYR A 221 15.60 5.74 -5.88
N VAL A 222 14.64 5.45 -5.01
CA VAL A 222 14.43 4.15 -4.37
C VAL A 222 12.95 3.76 -4.45
N LEU A 223 12.60 2.51 -4.15
CA LEU A 223 11.19 2.15 -3.99
C LEU A 223 10.59 2.87 -2.78
N THR A 224 9.34 3.29 -2.90
CA THR A 224 8.60 3.79 -1.74
C THR A 224 8.43 2.70 -0.68
N PRO A 225 8.14 3.07 0.58
CA PRO A 225 7.43 2.18 1.48
C PRO A 225 6.20 1.58 0.77
N ALA A 226 5.92 0.30 0.98
CA ALA A 226 4.75 -0.35 0.42
C ALA A 226 3.47 0.20 1.07
N TYR A 227 2.42 0.38 0.27
CA TYR A 227 1.12 0.90 0.68
C TYR A 227 0.00 0.13 -0.01
N ASP A 228 -1.24 0.31 0.46
CA ASP A 228 -2.42 -0.37 -0.08
C ASP A 228 -2.25 -1.90 -0.10
N LEU A 229 -1.70 -2.46 1.00
CA LEU A 229 -1.59 -3.91 1.20
C LEU A 229 -2.78 -4.41 2.00
N LEU A 230 -3.55 -5.31 1.39
CA LEU A 230 -4.73 -5.95 1.99
C LEU A 230 -5.00 -7.28 1.30
N CYS A 231 -5.77 -8.15 1.96
CA CYS A 231 -6.29 -9.36 1.33
C CYS A 231 -7.61 -9.03 0.61
N THR A 232 -7.57 -8.84 -0.71
CA THR A 232 -8.78 -8.46 -1.47
C THR A 232 -9.80 -9.59 -1.53
N ARG A 233 -9.33 -10.85 -1.49
CA ARG A 233 -10.18 -12.05 -1.49
C ARG A 233 -11.20 -12.11 -0.34
N LEU A 234 -10.93 -11.43 0.79
CA LEU A 234 -11.90 -11.30 1.89
C LEU A 234 -13.16 -10.48 1.51
N HIS A 235 -13.01 -9.60 0.52
CA HIS A 235 -14.05 -8.66 0.08
C HIS A 235 -14.61 -9.01 -1.30
N ALA A 236 -13.75 -9.53 -2.18
CA ALA A 236 -14.08 -9.95 -3.54
C ALA A 236 -13.53 -11.37 -3.81
N PRO A 237 -14.20 -12.42 -3.31
CA PRO A 237 -13.67 -13.79 -3.37
C PRO A 237 -13.61 -14.39 -4.78
N ASP A 238 -14.32 -13.79 -5.72
CA ASP A 238 -14.41 -14.23 -7.12
C ASP A 238 -13.40 -13.48 -8.02
N GLU A 239 -12.66 -12.51 -7.46
CA GLU A 239 -11.58 -11.81 -8.17
C GLU A 239 -10.26 -12.59 -8.11
N SER A 240 -9.35 -12.27 -9.04
CA SER A 240 -8.02 -12.86 -9.12
C SER A 240 -7.21 -12.62 -7.85
N ASP A 241 -6.38 -13.59 -7.45
CA ASP A 241 -5.44 -13.47 -6.34
C ASP A 241 -4.32 -12.44 -6.62
N MET A 242 -4.14 -12.07 -7.88
CA MET A 242 -3.10 -11.14 -8.37
C MET A 242 -3.68 -10.14 -9.35
N ALA A 243 -3.28 -8.88 -9.24
CA ALA A 243 -3.69 -7.83 -10.17
C ALA A 243 -3.03 -7.94 -11.54
N LEU A 244 -1.76 -8.36 -11.59
CA LEU A 244 -0.93 -8.42 -12.79
C LEU A 244 -0.38 -9.84 -12.99
N THR A 245 -0.03 -10.19 -14.23
CA THR A 245 0.70 -11.43 -14.50
C THR A 245 2.14 -11.34 -14.00
N LEU A 246 2.75 -12.48 -13.66
CA LEU A 246 4.18 -12.49 -13.30
C LEU A 246 5.06 -12.18 -14.51
N PHE A 247 4.70 -12.68 -15.70
CA PHE A 247 5.51 -12.55 -16.91
C PHE A 247 4.78 -11.76 -18.01
N LYS A 248 5.56 -11.07 -18.84
CA LYS A 248 5.06 -10.35 -20.03
C LYS A 248 4.45 -11.30 -21.06
N ASP A 249 5.08 -12.46 -21.24
CA ASP A 249 4.76 -13.42 -22.30
C ASP A 249 3.69 -14.43 -21.87
N GLY A 250 2.91 -14.13 -20.83
CA GLY A 250 1.83 -14.98 -20.33
C GLY A 250 2.22 -15.84 -19.13
N PHE A 251 1.74 -17.07 -19.09
CA PHE A 251 1.88 -17.98 -17.96
C PHE A 251 2.93 -19.05 -18.24
N SER A 252 3.55 -19.59 -17.18
CA SER A 252 4.48 -20.71 -17.33
C SER A 252 3.73 -22.03 -17.51
N ASP A 253 4.46 -23.07 -17.93
CA ASP A 253 3.93 -24.44 -17.96
C ASP A 253 3.43 -24.91 -16.59
N ALA A 254 4.10 -24.48 -15.51
CA ALA A 254 3.68 -24.81 -14.14
C ALA A 254 2.32 -24.18 -13.81
N TYR A 255 2.12 -22.92 -14.17
CA TYR A 255 0.83 -22.27 -14.00
C TYR A 255 -0.26 -22.94 -14.84
N HIS A 256 0.02 -23.28 -16.10
CA HIS A 256 -0.96 -23.98 -16.95
C HIS A 256 -1.35 -25.36 -16.39
N ALA A 257 -0.42 -26.05 -15.74
CA ALA A 257 -0.68 -27.34 -15.11
C ALA A 257 -1.46 -27.23 -13.79
N GLN A 258 -1.22 -26.19 -12.99
CA GLN A 258 -1.76 -26.07 -11.62
C GLN A 258 -2.94 -25.10 -11.49
N GLY A 259 -3.08 -24.14 -12.41
CA GLY A 259 -4.06 -23.07 -12.35
C GLY A 259 -3.71 -21.92 -11.39
N PHE A 260 -2.51 -21.93 -10.79
CA PHE A 260 -2.00 -20.89 -9.90
C PHE A 260 -0.48 -20.82 -9.95
N TYR A 261 0.12 -19.71 -9.50
CA TYR A 261 1.57 -19.54 -9.49
C TYR A 261 2.22 -20.40 -8.40
N THR A 262 3.28 -21.08 -8.77
CA THR A 262 4.06 -21.97 -7.90
C THR A 262 5.38 -21.33 -7.51
N ASP A 263 6.11 -21.96 -6.60
CA ASP A 263 7.50 -21.59 -6.28
C ASP A 263 8.39 -21.53 -7.54
N PHE A 264 8.17 -22.44 -8.50
CA PHE A 264 8.85 -22.44 -9.79
C PHE A 264 8.70 -21.10 -10.53
N ASP A 265 7.48 -20.55 -10.57
CA ASP A 265 7.19 -19.28 -11.23
C ASP A 265 7.96 -18.12 -10.58
N PHE A 266 7.96 -18.05 -9.26
CA PHE A 266 8.68 -17.00 -8.53
C PHE A 266 10.19 -17.15 -8.67
N LEU A 267 10.73 -18.39 -8.70
CA LEU A 267 12.14 -18.64 -8.99
C LEU A 267 12.51 -18.22 -10.43
N LEU A 268 11.62 -18.46 -11.39
CA LEU A 268 11.80 -18.04 -12.77
C LEU A 268 11.75 -16.51 -12.92
N LEU A 269 10.81 -15.85 -12.25
CA LEU A 269 10.75 -14.39 -12.17
C LEU A 269 12.04 -13.83 -11.58
N GLY A 270 12.51 -14.43 -10.48
CA GLY A 270 13.81 -14.11 -9.89
C GLY A 270 14.94 -14.23 -10.91
N LYS A 271 15.03 -15.31 -11.69
CA LYS A 271 16.07 -15.45 -12.72
C LYS A 271 16.01 -14.36 -13.80
N LYS A 272 14.82 -14.06 -14.34
CA LYS A 272 14.59 -13.03 -15.37
C LYS A 272 14.87 -11.61 -14.86
N THR A 273 14.49 -11.34 -13.61
CA THR A 273 14.61 -10.00 -12.99
C THR A 273 15.86 -9.81 -12.14
N TRP A 274 16.64 -10.84 -11.80
CA TRP A 274 17.80 -10.70 -10.91
C TRP A 274 19.14 -10.98 -11.60
N HIS A 275 19.19 -11.98 -12.48
CA HIS A 275 20.45 -12.56 -12.94
C HIS A 275 20.68 -12.36 -14.44
N LYS A 276 21.51 -11.36 -14.81
CA LYS A 276 22.64 -11.73 -15.67
C LYS A 276 23.68 -12.33 -14.74
N ARG A 277 23.90 -13.64 -14.84
CA ARG A 277 24.85 -14.43 -14.03
C ARG A 277 26.13 -13.64 -13.78
N HIS A 278 26.50 -13.46 -12.51
CA HIS A 278 27.88 -13.13 -12.17
C HIS A 278 28.71 -14.40 -12.40
N PRO A 279 29.83 -14.38 -13.16
CA PRO A 279 30.58 -15.57 -13.56
C PRO A 279 31.25 -16.37 -12.41
N ARG A 280 30.95 -16.08 -11.13
CA ARG A 280 31.56 -16.72 -9.96
C ARG A 280 30.64 -17.63 -9.16
N CYS A 281 29.34 -17.65 -9.43
CA CYS A 281 28.47 -18.66 -8.81
C CYS A 281 28.50 -19.92 -9.68
N LYS A 282 29.47 -20.80 -9.39
CA LYS A 282 29.45 -22.18 -9.87
C LYS A 282 28.39 -22.97 -9.12
N ASP A 283 27.78 -23.88 -9.86
CA ASP A 283 26.65 -24.71 -9.51
C ASP A 283 26.91 -25.52 -8.22
N TYR A 284 25.95 -25.51 -7.30
CA TYR A 284 25.74 -26.66 -6.43
C TYR A 284 24.72 -27.55 -7.15
N GLN A 285 25.25 -28.63 -7.72
CA GLN A 285 24.49 -29.79 -8.19
C GLN A 285 23.83 -30.51 -7.02
#